data_AF-A0AAW7JQ48-F1
#
_entry.id   AF-A0AAW7JQ48-F1
#
_cell.length_a   1.000
_cell.length_b   1.000
_cell.length_c   1.000
_cell.angle_alpha   90.00
_cell.angle_beta   90.00
_cell.angle_gamma   90.00
#
_symmetry.space_group_name_H-M   'P 1'
#
loop_
_entity.id
_entity.type
_entity.pdbx_description
1 polymer ?
#
loop_
_entity_poly.entity_id
_entity_poly.type
_entity_poly.pdbx_seq_one_letter_code
_entity_poly.pdbx_strand_id
1 'polypeptide(L)'
;MKKTPLIANFVLWAIVTVLCCAFLAWYHLGGSTGESQTIATTAPGRIGVTLAAPVLLYGLGAVIGLLVIIYKRIAISPRIKTGCRIAGVLMLALFVAAAIPVVIGGIEGELALPTVIVVYSAMAAPLLIMAFGVCWAIGCAPVDEKRSDGAA
;
A
#
# COMPACT_ATOMS: atom_id res chain seq x y z
N MET A 1 25.44 9.37 2.19
CA MET A 1 23.99 9.19 1.91
C MET A 1 23.21 9.28 3.21
N LYS A 2 22.25 10.21 3.34
CA LYS A 2 21.39 10.31 4.54
C LYS A 2 20.45 9.10 4.55
N LYS A 3 20.56 8.20 5.54
CA LYS A 3 19.68 7.02 5.70
C LYS A 3 18.29 7.38 6.23
N THR A 4 18.15 8.60 6.74
CA THR A 4 16.95 9.15 7.37
C THR A 4 15.65 8.98 6.57
N PRO A 5 15.58 9.28 5.25
CA PRO A 5 14.34 9.12 4.49
C PRO A 5 13.93 7.66 4.25
N LEU A 6 14.88 6.74 4.08
CA LEU A 6 14.59 5.30 3.91
C LEU A 6 14.04 4.71 5.20
N ILE A 7 14.66 5.05 6.34
CA ILE A 7 14.21 4.59 7.65
C ILE A 7 12.83 5.18 7.99
N ALA A 8 12.59 6.46 7.68
CA ALA A 8 11.28 7.07 7.89
C ALA A 8 10.17 6.37 7.08
N ASN A 9 10.43 6.05 5.81
CA ASN A 9 9.48 5.28 4.98
C ASN A 9 9.25 3.88 5.53
N PHE A 10 10.30 3.20 6.01
CA PHE A 10 10.18 1.88 6.62
C PHE A 10 9.31 1.92 7.87
N VAL A 11 9.57 2.87 8.78
CA VAL A 11 8.79 3.05 10.01
C VAL A 11 7.33 3.39 9.69
N LEU A 12 7.08 4.29 8.75
CA LEU A 12 5.73 4.64 8.31
C LEU A 12 4.96 3.41 7.84
N TRP A 13 5.53 2.64 6.91
CA TRP A 13 4.86 1.45 6.38
C TRP A 13 4.72 0.34 7.42
N ALA A 14 5.69 0.17 8.31
CA ALA A 14 5.58 -0.77 9.42
C ALA A 14 4.40 -0.42 10.35
N ILE A 15 4.25 0.86 10.71
CA ILE A 15 3.11 1.33 11.52
C ILE A 15 1.79 1.08 10.80
N VAL A 16 1.69 1.44 9.52
CA VAL A 16 0.48 1.22 8.70
C VAL A 16 0.13 -0.28 8.65
N THR A 17 1.11 -1.15 8.37
CA THR A 17 0.93 -2.60 8.36
C THR A 17 0.44 -3.13 9.71
N VAL A 18 1.03 -2.68 10.83
CA VAL A 18 0.60 -3.10 12.17
C VAL A 18 -0.83 -2.63 12.46
N LEU A 19 -1.18 -1.40 12.11
CA LEU A 19 -2.55 -0.88 12.30
C LEU A 19 -3.56 -1.66 11.45
N CYS A 20 -3.26 -1.97 10.19
CA CYS A 20 -4.13 -2.79 9.34
C CYS A 20 -4.28 -4.21 9.89
N CYS A 21 -3.19 -4.84 10.35
CA CYS A 21 -3.25 -6.15 11.03
C CYS A 21 -4.13 -6.10 12.28
N ALA A 22 -3.93 -5.10 13.15
CA ALA A 22 -4.70 -4.95 14.38
C ALA A 22 -6.19 -4.74 14.08
N PHE A 23 -6.52 -3.91 13.09
CA PHE A 23 -7.90 -3.71 12.65
C PHE A 23 -8.51 -4.99 12.08
N LEU A 24 -7.81 -5.69 11.19
CA LEU A 24 -8.30 -6.94 10.59
C LEU A 24 -8.47 -8.05 11.64
N ALA A 25 -7.55 -8.14 12.60
CA ALA A 25 -7.63 -9.08 13.72
C ALA A 25 -8.84 -8.75 14.60
N TRP A 26 -9.02 -7.48 14.99
CA TRP A 26 -10.19 -7.04 15.75
C TRP A 26 -11.49 -7.31 14.99
N TYR A 27 -11.54 -7.00 13.68
CA TYR A 27 -12.74 -7.17 12.86
C TYR A 27 -13.12 -8.65 12.65
N HIS A 28 -12.15 -9.52 12.34
CA HIS A 28 -12.43 -10.94 12.06
C HIS A 28 -12.51 -11.80 13.32
N LEU A 29 -11.75 -11.49 14.38
CA LEU A 29 -11.75 -12.25 15.64
C LEU A 29 -12.79 -11.73 16.63
N GLY A 30 -13.07 -10.42 16.62
CA GLY A 30 -14.15 -9.79 17.40
C GLY A 30 -15.52 -9.85 16.73
N GLY A 31 -15.57 -10.30 15.46
CA GLY A 31 -16.75 -10.35 14.58
C GLY A 31 -17.95 -11.18 15.05
N SER A 32 -17.86 -11.85 16.20
CA SER A 32 -18.98 -12.54 16.85
C SER A 32 -19.82 -11.60 17.75
N THR A 33 -19.41 -10.34 17.91
CA THR A 33 -20.11 -9.34 18.73
C THR A 33 -20.85 -8.30 17.87
N GLY A 34 -22.05 -7.88 18.26
CA GLY A 34 -22.88 -6.94 17.48
C GLY A 34 -22.25 -5.55 17.25
N GLU A 35 -21.24 -5.20 18.05
CA GLU A 35 -20.52 -3.92 17.96
C GLU A 35 -19.67 -3.80 16.68
N SER A 36 -18.97 -4.86 16.27
CA SER A 36 -18.15 -4.83 15.05
C SER A 36 -18.99 -4.66 13.79
N GLN A 37 -20.20 -5.24 13.77
CA GLN A 37 -21.16 -5.05 12.67
C GLN A 37 -21.74 -3.64 12.65
N THR A 38 -21.99 -3.04 13.82
CA THR A 38 -22.47 -1.66 13.92
C THR A 38 -21.41 -0.67 13.45
N ILE A 39 -20.14 -0.86 13.83
CA ILE A 39 -19.04 -0.01 13.38
C ILE A 39 -18.83 -0.12 11.87
N ALA A 40 -19.02 -1.30 11.27
CA ALA A 40 -18.98 -1.50 9.82
C ALA A 40 -20.04 -0.70 9.05
N THR A 41 -21.06 -0.16 9.72
CA THR A 41 -22.04 0.73 9.08
C THR A 41 -21.58 2.19 8.99
N THR A 42 -20.59 2.60 9.80
CA THR A 42 -20.03 3.96 9.79
C THR A 42 -19.05 4.15 8.63
N ALA A 43 -18.92 5.38 8.11
CA ALA A 43 -17.96 5.70 7.05
C ALA A 43 -16.51 5.23 7.34
N PRO A 44 -15.91 5.50 8.52
CA PRO A 44 -14.56 5.01 8.83
C PRO A 44 -14.50 3.47 8.96
N GLY A 45 -15.55 2.84 9.50
CA GLY A 45 -15.63 1.38 9.56
C GLY A 45 -15.69 0.73 8.19
N ARG A 46 -16.50 1.27 7.27
CA ARG A 46 -16.57 0.79 5.87
C ARG A 46 -15.22 0.90 5.17
N ILE A 47 -14.53 2.04 5.31
CA ILE A 47 -13.17 2.22 4.76
C ILE A 47 -12.23 1.14 5.30
N GLY A 48 -12.24 0.93 6.62
CA GLY A 48 -11.40 -0.08 7.26
C GLY A 48 -11.67 -1.48 6.71
N VAL A 49 -12.94 -1.90 6.65
CA VAL A 49 -13.32 -3.22 6.15
C VAL A 49 -12.91 -3.42 4.68
N THR A 50 -13.06 -2.39 3.84
CA THR A 50 -12.75 -2.48 2.41
C THR A 50 -11.26 -2.41 2.10
N LEU A 51 -10.52 -1.53 2.77
CA LEU A 51 -9.13 -1.20 2.38
C LEU A 51 -8.06 -1.80 3.29
N ALA A 52 -8.37 -2.26 4.50
CA ALA A 52 -7.33 -2.74 5.42
C ALA A 52 -6.53 -3.90 4.84
N ALA A 53 -7.16 -4.87 4.16
CA ALA A 53 -6.45 -5.98 3.54
C ALA A 53 -5.59 -5.56 2.33
N PRO A 54 -6.10 -4.82 1.33
CA PRO A 54 -5.28 -4.29 0.24
C PRO A 54 -4.10 -3.43 0.72
N VAL A 55 -4.34 -2.52 1.67
CA VAL A 55 -3.30 -1.64 2.24
C VAL A 55 -2.28 -2.46 3.03
N LEU A 56 -2.71 -3.49 3.74
CA LEU A 56 -1.82 -4.42 4.44
C LEU A 56 -0.87 -5.11 3.45
N LEU A 57 -1.40 -5.68 2.37
CA LEU A 57 -0.61 -6.38 1.36
C LEU A 57 0.43 -5.46 0.71
N TYR A 58 0.02 -4.24 0.36
CA TYR A 58 0.93 -3.23 -0.16
C TYR A 58 1.99 -2.85 0.87
N GLY A 59 1.59 -2.60 2.12
CA GLY A 59 2.48 -2.26 3.21
C GLY A 59 3.51 -3.35 3.48
N LEU A 60 3.12 -4.63 3.47
CA LEU A 60 4.04 -5.77 3.58
C LEU A 60 5.08 -5.76 2.46
N GLY A 61 4.66 -5.54 1.21
CA GLY A 61 5.57 -5.41 0.08
C GLY A 61 6.55 -4.26 0.24
N ALA A 62 6.07 -3.10 0.69
CA ALA A 62 6.90 -1.93 0.96
C ALA A 62 7.91 -2.18 2.09
N VAL A 63 7.48 -2.76 3.20
CA VAL A 63 8.34 -3.12 4.34
C VAL A 63 9.42 -4.11 3.92
N ILE A 64 9.05 -5.19 3.23
CA ILE A 64 10.00 -6.22 2.75
C ILE A 64 11.00 -5.59 1.77
N GLY A 65 10.51 -4.83 0.78
CA GLY A 65 11.38 -4.18 -0.20
C GLY A 65 12.35 -3.18 0.45
N LEU A 66 11.86 -2.35 1.38
CA LEU A 66 12.69 -1.39 2.10
C LEU A 66 13.72 -2.09 2.97
N LEU A 67 13.35 -3.18 3.66
CA LEU A 67 14.25 -3.97 4.48
C LEU A 67 15.38 -4.57 3.64
N VAL A 68 15.07 -5.13 2.47
CA VAL A 68 16.07 -5.66 1.54
C VAL A 68 17.01 -4.55 1.06
N ILE A 69 16.49 -3.40 0.63
CA ILE A 69 17.30 -2.26 0.15
C ILE A 69 18.21 -1.72 1.26
N ILE A 70 17.69 -1.57 2.48
CA ILE A 70 18.45 -1.06 3.63
C ILE A 70 19.56 -2.04 4.02
N TYR A 71 19.23 -3.34 4.11
CA TYR A 71 20.17 -4.37 4.54
C TYR A 71 21.26 -4.63 3.50
N LYS A 72 20.88 -4.78 2.23
CA LYS A 72 21.80 -5.05 1.12
C LYS A 72 22.45 -3.80 0.53
N ARG A 73 22.05 -2.60 0.97
CA ARG A 73 22.52 -1.30 0.46
C ARG A 73 22.45 -1.20 -1.07
N ILE A 74 21.32 -1.62 -1.63
CA ILE A 74 21.12 -1.66 -3.08
C ILE A 74 20.95 -0.24 -3.62
N ALA A 75 21.70 0.09 -4.68
CA ALA A 75 21.49 1.28 -5.49
C ALA A 75 20.75 0.88 -6.79
N ILE A 76 19.82 1.73 -7.23
CA ILE A 76 18.93 1.46 -8.35
C ILE A 76 19.21 2.46 -9.47
N SER A 77 19.09 2.02 -10.73
CA SER A 77 19.24 2.92 -11.88
C SER A 77 18.11 3.96 -11.92
N PRO A 78 18.36 5.19 -12.44
CA PRO A 78 17.34 6.25 -12.46
C PRO A 78 16.03 5.83 -13.15
N ARG A 79 16.13 5.09 -14.27
CA ARG A 79 14.96 4.65 -15.06
C ARG A 79 14.06 3.67 -14.30
N ILE A 80 14.67 2.67 -13.66
CA ILE A 80 13.92 1.67 -12.87
C ILE A 80 13.29 2.34 -11.66
N LYS A 81 14.03 3.23 -10.98
CA LYS A 81 13.52 3.99 -9.84
C LYS A 81 12.27 4.79 -10.20
N THR A 82 12.30 5.54 -11.30
CA THR A 82 11.15 6.35 -11.74
C THR A 82 9.96 5.49 -12.11
N GLY A 83 10.15 4.43 -12.89
CA GLY A 83 9.07 3.51 -13.27
C GLY A 83 8.41 2.84 -12.05
N CYS A 84 9.23 2.31 -11.14
CA CYS A 84 8.74 1.70 -9.90
C CYS A 84 8.06 2.73 -8.98
N ARG A 85 8.55 3.97 -8.92
CA ARG A 85 7.91 5.03 -8.14
C ARG A 85 6.55 5.41 -8.71
N ILE A 86 6.42 5.55 -10.02
CA ILE A 86 5.15 5.82 -10.69
C ILE A 86 4.16 4.68 -10.39
N ALA A 87 4.58 3.42 -10.58
CA ALA A 87 3.76 2.25 -10.30
C ALA A 87 3.29 2.20 -8.82
N GLY A 88 4.20 2.42 -7.88
CA GLY A 88 3.88 2.45 -6.45
C GLY A 88 2.91 3.57 -6.08
N VAL A 89 3.09 4.77 -6.63
CA VAL A 89 2.21 5.93 -6.39
C VAL A 89 0.84 5.73 -7.02
N LEU A 90 0.76 5.18 -8.24
CA LEU A 90 -0.51 4.91 -8.93
C LEU A 90 -1.38 3.96 -8.11
N MET A 91 -0.81 2.93 -7.49
CA MET A 91 -1.55 2.03 -6.62
C MET A 91 -2.10 2.75 -5.37
N LEU A 92 -1.33 3.68 -4.78
CA LEU A 92 -1.83 4.49 -3.66
C LEU A 92 -2.95 5.43 -4.09
N ALA A 93 -2.84 6.03 -5.27
CA ALA A 93 -3.92 6.83 -5.85
C ALA A 93 -5.18 5.99 -6.07
N LEU A 94 -5.03 4.72 -6.49
CA LEU A 94 -6.15 3.77 -6.59
C LEU A 94 -6.78 3.46 -5.23
N PHE A 95 -5.99 3.30 -4.15
CA PHE A 95 -6.56 3.13 -2.80
C PHE A 95 -7.35 4.35 -2.35
N VAL A 96 -6.84 5.56 -2.62
CA VAL A 96 -7.56 6.80 -2.31
C VAL A 96 -8.85 6.87 -3.13
N ALA A 97 -8.80 6.57 -4.43
CA ALA A 97 -9.97 6.54 -5.30
C ALA A 97 -11.01 5.50 -4.85
N ALA A 98 -10.56 4.33 -4.37
CA ALA A 98 -11.42 3.28 -3.82
C ALA A 98 -12.09 3.68 -2.50
N ALA A 99 -11.52 4.61 -1.73
CA ALA A 99 -12.15 5.12 -0.51
C ALA A 99 -13.35 6.05 -0.80
N ILE A 100 -13.34 6.77 -1.93
CA ILE A 100 -14.36 7.78 -2.29
C ILE A 100 -15.79 7.22 -2.28
N PRO A 101 -16.12 6.15 -3.04
CA PRO A 101 -17.48 5.61 -3.06
C PRO A 101 -17.89 5.00 -1.72
N VAL A 102 -16.92 4.53 -0.92
CA VAL A 102 -17.14 3.94 0.40
C VAL A 102 -17.58 4.99 1.43
N VAL A 103 -17.03 6.20 1.33
CA VAL A 103 -17.35 7.34 2.22
C VAL A 103 -18.66 8.01 1.86
N ILE A 104 -18.91 8.21 0.56
CA ILE A 104 -20.04 9.03 0.10
C ILE A 104 -21.37 8.27 0.23
N GLY A 105 -21.35 6.94 0.12
CA GLY A 105 -22.54 6.10 0.31
C GLY A 105 -23.62 6.35 -0.74
N GLY A 106 -23.74 5.46 -1.72
CA GLY A 106 -24.81 5.55 -2.74
C GLY A 106 -24.34 5.96 -4.14
N ILE A 107 -23.06 5.75 -4.47
CA ILE A 107 -22.62 5.86 -5.87
C ILE A 107 -22.75 4.48 -6.53
N GLU A 108 -23.94 4.16 -7.00
CA GLU A 108 -24.15 3.04 -7.93
C GLU A 108 -23.72 3.52 -9.33
N GLY A 109 -22.58 3.03 -9.82
CA GLY A 109 -22.04 3.41 -11.15
C GLY A 109 -20.51 3.29 -11.28
N GLU A 110 -19.94 3.94 -12.29
CA GLU A 110 -18.52 3.85 -12.70
C GLU A 110 -17.50 4.18 -11.59
N LEU A 111 -17.88 4.98 -10.58
CA LEU A 111 -17.04 5.28 -9.41
C LEU A 111 -16.86 4.09 -8.45
N ALA A 112 -17.60 2.99 -8.62
CA ALA A 112 -17.36 1.74 -7.90
C ALA A 112 -16.18 0.93 -8.47
N LEU A 113 -15.75 1.19 -9.71
CA LEU A 113 -14.68 0.45 -10.39
C LEU A 113 -13.36 0.43 -9.60
N PRO A 114 -12.84 1.55 -9.08
CA PRO A 114 -11.60 1.54 -8.30
C PRO A 114 -11.69 0.62 -7.08
N THR A 115 -12.83 0.63 -6.38
CA THR A 115 -13.08 -0.23 -5.22
C THR A 115 -13.13 -1.69 -5.64
N VAL A 116 -13.85 -2.01 -6.72
CA VAL A 116 -13.92 -3.37 -7.25
C VAL A 116 -12.53 -3.86 -7.67
N ILE A 117 -11.76 -3.04 -8.39
CA ILE A 117 -10.40 -3.40 -8.82
C ILE A 117 -9.51 -3.67 -7.60
N VAL A 118 -9.51 -2.78 -6.61
CA VAL A 118 -8.66 -2.92 -5.41
C VAL A 118 -9.05 -4.13 -4.58
N VAL A 119 -10.34 -4.32 -4.30
CA VAL A 119 -10.82 -5.44 -3.47
C VAL A 119 -10.65 -6.77 -4.21
N TYR A 120 -11.05 -6.83 -5.48
CA TYR A 120 -10.94 -8.06 -6.27
C TYR A 120 -9.48 -8.44 -6.53
N SER A 121 -8.60 -7.48 -6.84
CA SER A 121 -7.17 -7.78 -6.99
C SER A 121 -6.52 -8.24 -5.69
N ALA A 122 -6.97 -7.75 -4.53
CA ALA A 122 -6.49 -8.25 -3.24
C ALA A 122 -6.88 -9.71 -2.99
N MET A 123 -8.04 -10.13 -3.50
CA MET A 123 -8.53 -11.51 -3.38
C MET A 123 -7.94 -12.43 -4.45
N ALA A 124 -7.94 -12.00 -5.71
CA ALA A 124 -7.54 -12.81 -6.86
C ALA A 124 -6.03 -12.81 -7.13
N ALA A 125 -5.35 -11.72 -6.80
CA ALA A 125 -3.92 -11.53 -7.06
C ALA A 125 -3.21 -10.78 -5.91
N PRO A 126 -3.23 -11.32 -4.67
CA PRO A 126 -2.64 -10.64 -3.50
C PRO A 126 -1.15 -10.33 -3.68
N LEU A 127 -0.41 -11.19 -4.39
CA LEU A 127 1.00 -10.98 -4.70
C LEU A 127 1.24 -9.77 -5.63
N LEU A 128 0.28 -9.43 -6.49
CA LEU A 128 0.38 -8.28 -7.38
C LEU A 128 0.29 -6.98 -6.59
N ILE A 129 -0.61 -6.89 -5.60
CA ILE A 129 -0.66 -5.73 -4.68
C ILE A 129 0.65 -5.61 -3.88
N MET A 130 1.16 -6.73 -3.38
CA MET A 130 2.44 -6.76 -2.66
C MET A 130 3.61 -6.32 -3.57
N ALA A 131 3.61 -6.71 -4.84
CA ALA A 131 4.62 -6.27 -5.82
C ALA A 131 4.60 -4.75 -6.03
N PHE A 132 3.43 -4.09 -6.04
CA PHE A 132 3.37 -2.63 -6.07
C PHE A 132 3.95 -1.98 -4.81
N GLY A 133 3.80 -2.61 -3.66
CA GLY A 133 4.51 -2.21 -2.43
C GLY A 133 6.04 -2.30 -2.58
N VAL A 134 6.54 -3.36 -3.20
CA VAL A 134 7.97 -3.49 -3.51
C VAL A 134 8.42 -2.41 -4.51
N CYS A 135 7.61 -2.09 -5.52
CA CYS A 135 7.87 -1.00 -6.46
C CYS A 135 7.99 0.36 -5.72
N TRP A 136 7.15 0.62 -4.72
CA TRP A 136 7.31 1.80 -3.86
C TRP A 136 8.67 1.81 -3.16
N ALA A 137 9.06 0.71 -2.54
CA ALA A 137 10.36 0.59 -1.87
C ALA A 137 11.53 0.88 -2.82
N ILE A 138 11.49 0.34 -4.03
CA ILE A 138 12.47 0.59 -5.09
C ILE A 138 12.45 2.07 -5.51
N GLY A 139 11.28 2.70 -5.59
CA GLY A 139 11.14 4.13 -5.85
C GLY A 139 11.76 5.04 -4.78
N CYS A 140 11.89 4.54 -3.55
CA CYS A 140 12.57 5.19 -2.43
C CYS A 140 14.07 4.89 -2.36
N ALA A 141 14.57 3.93 -3.14
CA ALA A 141 15.97 3.52 -3.14
C ALA A 141 16.91 4.65 -3.60
N PRO A 142 18.18 4.63 -3.17
CA PRO A 142 19.16 5.56 -3.70
C PRO A 142 19.50 5.27 -5.16
N VAL A 143 19.94 6.30 -5.87
CA VAL A 143 20.33 6.20 -7.28
C VAL A 143 21.77 5.71 -7.38
N ASP A 144 22.03 4.81 -8.33
CA ASP A 144 23.40 4.45 -8.72
C ASP A 144 24.00 5.53 -9.63
N GLU A 145 24.85 6.38 -9.07
CA GLU A 145 25.46 7.53 -9.74
C GLU A 145 26.32 7.10 -10.95
N LYS A 146 27.01 5.95 -10.87
CA LYS A 146 27.87 5.44 -11.95
C LYS A 146 27.12 5.11 -13.25
N ARG A 147 25.80 4.86 -13.14
CA ARG A 147 24.93 4.53 -14.27
C ARG A 147 24.10 5.73 -14.75
N SER A 148 24.16 6.84 -14.01
CA SER A 148 23.50 8.10 -14.37
C SER A 148 24.32 8.92 -15.36
N ASP A 149 25.65 8.86 -15.27
CA ASP A 149 26.56 9.68 -16.09
C ASP A 149 26.77 9.15 -17.52
N GLY A 150 26.38 7.91 -17.80
CA GLY A 150 26.40 7.32 -19.15
C GLY A 150 25.14 7.58 -19.97
N ALA A 151 24.26 8.47 -19.51
CA ALA A 151 23.00 8.83 -20.16
C ALA A 151 22.91 10.33 -20.52
N ALA A 152 24.07 11.00 -20.63
CA ALA A 152 24.20 12.34 -21.21
C ALA A 152 24.34 12.25 -22.74
#